data_AF-T1AKF4-F1
#
_entry.id   AF-T1AKF4-F1
#
_cell.length_a   1.000
_cell.length_b   1.000
_cell.length_c   1.000
_cell.angle_alpha   90.00
_cell.angle_beta   90.00
_cell.angle_gamma   90.00
#
_symmetry.space_group_name_H-M   'P 1'
#
loop_
_entity.id
_entity.type
_entity.pdbx_description
1 polymer ?
#
loop_
_entity_poly.entity_id
_entity_poly.type
_entity_poly.pdbx_seq_one_letter_code
_entity_poly.pdbx_strand_id
1 'polypeptide(L)' 'ALTRDMLLERVWGFHFSGQSNIVDVYIGYLRQKLRAVGAPRLVETVRGVGYRLRSDAEAG' A
#
# COMPACT_ATOMS: atom_id res chain seq x y z
N ALA A 1 4.93 9.45 -2.10
CA ALA A 1 4.74 8.10 -1.52
C ALA A 1 4.32 8.27 -0.07
N LEU A 2 3.52 7.38 0.48
CA LEU A 2 3.12 7.38 1.89
C LEU A 2 3.98 6.40 2.68
N THR A 3 4.40 6.79 3.88
CA THR A 3 5.14 5.89 4.77
C THR A 3 4.21 4.85 5.39
N ARG A 4 4.79 3.77 5.95
CA ARG A 4 4.00 2.75 6.66
C ARG A 4 3.26 3.35 7.84
N ASP A 5 3.91 4.21 8.62
CA ASP A 5 3.28 4.87 9.78
C ASP A 5 2.14 5.80 9.37
N MET A 6 2.30 6.58 8.29
CA MET A 6 1.21 7.40 7.75
C MET A 6 0.03 6.55 7.28
N LEU A 7 0.29 5.42 6.63
CA LEU A 7 -0.77 4.49 6.20
C LEU A 7 -1.46 3.84 7.39
N LEU A 8 -0.70 3.45 8.41
CA LEU A 8 -1.20 2.85 9.64
C LEU A 8 -2.15 3.83 10.34
N GLU A 9 -1.69 5.04 10.60
CA GLU A 9 -2.44 6.09 11.28
C GLU A 9 -3.72 6.47 10.51
N ARG A 10 -3.64 6.62 9.19
CA ARG A 10 -4.80 7.06 8.38
C ARG A 10 -5.86 5.99 8.16
N VAL A 11 -5.47 4.71 8.13
CA VAL A 11 -6.39 3.61 7.82
C VAL A 11 -6.90 2.91 9.09
N TRP A 12 -6.05 2.75 10.10
CA TRP A 12 -6.43 2.12 11.38
C TRP A 12 -6.70 3.13 12.50
N GLY A 13 -6.22 4.36 12.37
CA GLY A 13 -6.37 5.41 13.39
C GLY A 13 -5.23 5.46 14.40
N PHE A 14 -5.10 6.60 15.08
CA PHE A 14 -4.06 6.87 16.09
C PHE A 14 -4.10 5.94 17.31
N HIS A 15 -5.25 5.33 17.59
CA HIS A 15 -5.44 4.42 18.73
C HIS A 15 -5.03 2.98 18.42
N PHE A 16 -4.58 2.69 17.20
CA PHE A 16 -4.14 1.36 16.84
C PHE A 16 -2.80 1.04 17.52
N SER A 17 -2.80 0.04 18.41
CA SER A 17 -1.61 -0.39 19.15
C SER A 17 -0.78 -1.46 18.42
N GLY A 18 -1.11 -1.77 17.17
CA GLY A 18 -0.36 -2.73 16.37
C GLY A 18 0.86 -2.13 15.66
N GLN A 19 1.71 -3.00 15.14
CA GLN A 19 2.94 -2.60 14.45
C GLN A 19 2.66 -2.19 12.99
N SER A 20 3.49 -1.31 12.44
CA SER A 20 3.38 -0.81 11.05
C SER A 20 3.62 -1.88 9.97
N ASN A 21 4.09 -3.08 10.36
CA ASN A 21 4.19 -4.25 9.50
C ASN A 21 2.83 -4.81 9.04
N ILE A 22 1.72 -4.50 9.73
CA ILE A 22 0.38 -4.89 9.27
C ILE A 22 0.05 -4.26 7.92
N VAL A 23 0.64 -3.08 7.62
CA VAL A 23 0.52 -2.42 6.31
C VAL A 23 1.07 -3.33 5.21
N ASP A 24 2.20 -4.00 5.43
CA ASP A 24 2.79 -4.90 4.43
C ASP A 24 1.89 -6.10 4.13
N VAL A 25 1.22 -6.66 5.16
CA VAL A 25 0.26 -7.76 5.03
C VAL A 25 -0.92 -7.35 4.16
N TYR A 26 -1.56 -6.21 4.48
CA TYR A 26 -2.72 -5.73 3.73
C TYR A 26 -2.36 -5.26 2.31
N ILE A 27 -1.15 -4.72 2.10
CA ILE A 27 -0.66 -4.44 0.75
C ILE A 27 -0.47 -5.75 -0.06
N GLY A 28 0.00 -6.82 0.57
CA GLY A 28 0.07 -8.15 -0.05
C GLY A 28 -1.29 -8.61 -0.56
N TYR A 29 -2.32 -8.55 0.30
CA TYR A 29 -3.69 -8.89 -0.08
C TYR A 29 -4.25 -7.97 -1.16
N LEU A 30 -4.03 -6.66 -1.06
CA LEU A 30 -4.47 -5.70 -2.07
C LEU A 30 -3.86 -6.02 -3.43
N ARG A 31 -2.56 -6.31 -3.49
CA ARG A 31 -1.88 -6.70 -4.74
C ARG A 31 -2.42 -7.99 -5.33
N GLN A 32 -2.82 -8.95 -4.51
CA GLN A 32 -3.44 -10.18 -5.00
C GLN A 32 -4.79 -9.88 -5.67
N LYS A 33 -5.63 -9.06 -5.03
CA LYS A 33 -6.91 -8.62 -5.60
C LYS A 33 -6.72 -7.81 -6.88
N LEU A 34 -5.76 -6.88 -6.88
CA LEU A 34 -5.41 -6.06 -8.05
C LEU A 34 -4.92 -6.91 -9.23
N ARG A 35 -4.13 -7.95 -8.95
CA ARG A 35 -3.71 -8.93 -9.97
C ARG A 35 -4.91 -9.64 -10.60
N ALA A 36 -5.90 -10.05 -9.80
CA ALA A 36 -7.08 -10.74 -10.30
C ALA A 36 -7.94 -9.89 -11.24
N VAL A 37 -7.88 -8.55 -11.12
CA VAL A 37 -8.60 -7.60 -11.98
C VAL A 37 -7.73 -6.98 -13.07
N GLY A 38 -6.53 -7.52 -13.33
CA GLY A 38 -5.65 -7.05 -14.40
C GLY A 38 -4.86 -5.78 -14.09
N ALA A 39 -4.79 -5.34 -12.83
CA ALA A 39 -4.14 -4.09 -12.42
C ALA A 39 -2.92 -4.27 -11.48
N PRO A 40 -1.94 -5.17 -11.78
CA PRO A 40 -0.87 -5.56 -10.85
C PRO A 40 0.11 -4.44 -10.48
N ARG A 41 0.16 -3.36 -11.27
CA ARG A 41 1.16 -2.28 -11.17
C ARG A 41 0.65 -1.03 -10.44
N LEU A 42 -0.61 -1.00 -10.00
CA LEU A 42 -1.18 0.17 -9.34
C LEU A 42 -0.54 0.47 -7.98
N VAL A 43 0.01 -0.53 -7.28
CA VAL A 43 0.64 -0.34 -5.96
C VAL A 43 2.14 -0.61 -6.03
N GLU A 44 2.93 0.45 -5.97
CA GLU A 44 4.39 0.42 -6.02
C GLU A 44 5.01 0.47 -4.62
N THR A 45 6.05 -0.32 -4.40
CA THR A 45 6.88 -0.24 -3.20
C THR A 45 8.02 0.75 -3.44
N VAL A 46 8.06 1.81 -2.64
CA VAL A 46 9.18 2.74 -2.60
C VAL A 46 10.09 2.31 -1.46
N ARG A 47 11.21 1.64 -1.80
CA ARG A 47 12.15 1.09 -0.81
C ARG A 47 12.60 2.18 0.16
N GLY A 48 12.65 1.83 1.44
CA GLY A 48 13.01 2.77 2.52
C GLY A 48 11.94 3.81 2.88
N VAL A 49 10.84 3.91 2.13
CA VAL A 49 9.78 4.90 2.36
C VAL A 49 8.45 4.25 2.69
N GLY A 50 7.90 3.44 1.78
CA GLY A 50 6.56 2.87 1.92
C GLY A 50 5.93 2.57 0.57
N TYR A 51 4.73 3.10 0.33
CA TYR A 51 3.93 2.76 -0.84
C TYR A 51 3.44 3.97 -1.62
N ARG A 52 3.27 3.80 -2.92
CA ARG A 52 2.69 4.81 -3.81
C ARG A 52 1.67 4.14 -4.72
N LEU A 53 0.55 4.81 -4.93
CA LEU A 53 -0.38 4.46 -5.99
C LEU A 53 0.16 5.03 -7.31
N ARG A 54 0.22 4.22 -8.36
CA ARG A 54 0.55 4.66 -9.71
C ARG A 54 -0.76 4.90 -10.47
N SER A 55 -0.86 5.99 -11.23
CA SER A 55 -1.98 6.21 -12.16
C SER A 55 -1.81 5.31 -13.38
N ASP A 56 -2.91 4.70 -13.82
CA ASP A 56 -2.95 3.86 -15.03
C ASP A 56 -2.56 4.63 -16.31
N ALA A 57 -2.72 5.96 -16.29
CA ALA A 57 -2.31 6.85 -17.37
C ALA A 57 -0.79 6.91 -17.63
N GLU A 58 0.04 6.47 -16.69
CA GLU A 58 1.51 6.43 -16.83
C GLU A 58 2.03 5.04 -17.21
N ALA A 59 1.14 4.10 -17.54
CA ALA A 59 1.47 2.74 -17.96
C ALA A 59 1.54 2.56 -19.49
N GLY A 60 1.82 3.65 -20.22
CA GLY A 60 2.14 3.65 -21.64
C GLY A 60 3.57 3.23 -21.92
#